data_AF-A0A318Q492-F1
#
_entry.id   AF-A0A318Q492-F1
#
_cell.length_a   1.000
_cell.length_b   1.000
_cell.length_c   1.000
_cell.angle_alpha   90.00
_cell.angle_beta   90.00
_cell.angle_gamma   90.00
#
_symmetry.space_group_name_H-M   'P 1'
#
loop_
_entity.id
_entity.type
_entity.pdbx_description
1 polymer ?
#
loop_
_entity_poly.entity_id
_entity_poly.type
_entity_poly.pdbx_seq_one_letter_code
_entity_poly.pdbx_strand_id
1 'polypeptide(L)'
;CNILQDPTRPAIEREAVLIWWPKLPQTRIMTLTRCAHQTLMQTLGNGPNGQDAVWHRAMDAIASGSDTAMMPAQCKSALAVLRALHARTAEARRRLETTSPRLLATALLMANRADPQINESATALMDGIRLLPLGRLHNGPTDIYPALVREWLDADPQPVMT
;
A
#
# COMPACT_ATOMS: atom_id res chain seq x y z
N CYS A 1 -5.12 -9.10 7.39
CA CYS A 1 -4.03 -8.40 6.65
C CYS A 1 -2.77 -8.44 7.49
N ASN A 2 -1.74 -9.18 7.07
CA ASN A 2 -0.50 -9.38 7.82
C ASN A 2 0.27 -8.06 8.10
N ILE A 3 0.28 -7.13 7.13
CA ILE A 3 0.90 -5.80 7.26
C ILE A 3 0.34 -4.98 8.44
N LEU A 4 -0.90 -5.25 8.87
CA LEU A 4 -1.52 -4.53 10.00
C LEU A 4 -1.14 -5.11 11.37
N GLN A 5 -0.52 -6.30 11.41
CA GLN A 5 -0.25 -7.00 12.66
C GLN A 5 1.11 -6.64 13.28
N ASP A 6 2.09 -6.27 12.46
CA ASP A 6 3.41 -5.82 12.91
C ASP A 6 3.91 -4.62 12.09
N PRO A 7 3.51 -3.39 12.46
CA PRO A 7 3.96 -2.16 11.80
C PRO A 7 5.39 -1.78 12.16
N THR A 8 6.08 -2.55 13.01
CA THR A 8 7.46 -2.29 13.46
C THR A 8 8.50 -3.17 12.76
N ARG A 9 8.08 -4.19 12.01
CA ARG A 9 8.99 -5.11 11.35
C ARG A 9 9.97 -4.41 10.40
N PRO A 10 11.20 -4.95 10.23
CA PRO A 10 12.26 -4.27 9.47
C PRO A 10 11.90 -3.88 8.03
N ALA A 11 11.04 -4.65 7.37
CA ALA A 11 10.67 -4.42 5.97
C ALA A 11 9.49 -3.46 5.76
N ILE A 12 8.82 -3.01 6.83
CA ILE A 12 7.52 -2.32 6.72
C ILE A 12 7.54 -1.07 5.84
N GLU A 13 8.64 -0.31 5.85
CA GLU A 13 8.79 0.92 5.06
C GLU A 13 8.89 0.64 3.55
N ARG A 14 9.24 -0.58 3.16
CA ARG A 14 9.22 -1.03 1.76
C ARG A 14 7.87 -1.62 1.36
N GLU A 15 6.98 -1.88 2.30
CA GLU A 15 5.74 -2.63 2.07
C GLU A 15 4.50 -1.78 2.24
N ALA A 16 4.58 -0.74 3.06
CA ALA A 16 3.48 0.17 3.32
C ALA A 16 3.97 1.58 3.65
N VAL A 17 3.12 2.55 3.35
CA VAL A 17 3.28 3.95 3.76
C VAL A 17 2.04 4.43 4.51
N LEU A 18 2.24 5.45 5.33
CA LEU A 18 1.14 6.14 5.98
C LEU A 18 0.46 7.09 5.00
N ILE A 19 -0.87 7.07 5.00
CA ILE A 19 -1.71 8.04 4.32
C ILE A 19 -2.71 8.65 5.30
N TRP A 20 -3.20 9.85 5.00
CA TRP A 20 -4.24 10.49 5.78
C TRP A 20 -5.58 10.44 5.04
N TRP A 21 -6.53 9.68 5.58
CA TRP A 21 -7.89 9.60 5.04
C TRP A 21 -8.92 9.19 6.11
N PRO A 22 -9.40 10.12 6.95
CA PRO A 22 -10.33 9.79 8.05
C PRO A 22 -11.63 9.15 7.55
N LYS A 23 -12.17 9.65 6.44
CA LYS A 23 -13.46 9.19 5.87
C LYS A 23 -13.41 7.80 5.22
N LEU A 24 -12.23 7.22 4.99
CA LEU A 24 -12.10 5.92 4.34
C LEU A 24 -11.53 4.90 5.33
N PRO A 25 -12.27 3.84 5.70
CA PRO A 25 -11.77 2.85 6.63
C PRO A 25 -10.61 2.05 6.04
N GLN A 26 -9.74 1.54 6.91
CA GLN A 26 -8.58 0.73 6.54
C GLN A 26 -8.95 -0.44 5.62
N THR A 27 -10.07 -1.11 5.90
CA THR A 27 -10.57 -2.24 5.10
C THR A 27 -10.84 -1.86 3.65
N ARG A 28 -11.46 -0.70 3.38
CA ARG A 28 -11.71 -0.24 2.01
C ARG A 28 -10.41 0.09 1.27
N ILE A 29 -9.41 0.62 1.96
CA ILE A 29 -8.08 0.84 1.36
C ILE A 29 -7.47 -0.51 0.95
N MET A 30 -7.48 -1.50 1.86
CA MET A 30 -6.97 -2.84 1.54
C MET A 30 -7.68 -3.45 0.33
N THR A 31 -9.02 -3.36 0.26
CA THR A 31 -9.81 -3.91 -0.85
C THR A 31 -9.48 -3.20 -2.16
N LEU A 32 -9.51 -1.87 -2.19
CA LEU A 32 -9.21 -1.10 -3.41
C LEU A 32 -7.80 -1.37 -3.92
N THR A 33 -6.81 -1.39 -3.01
CA THR A 33 -5.43 -1.71 -3.34
C THR A 33 -5.31 -3.15 -3.87
N ARG A 34 -5.95 -4.13 -3.23
CA ARG A 34 -5.94 -5.52 -3.69
C ARG A 34 -6.53 -5.65 -5.09
N CYS A 35 -7.71 -5.10 -5.34
CA CYS A 35 -8.36 -5.16 -6.65
C CYS A 35 -7.50 -4.50 -7.73
N ALA A 36 -6.94 -3.32 -7.45
CA ALA A 36 -6.04 -2.65 -8.38
C ALA A 36 -4.77 -3.47 -8.65
N HIS A 37 -4.17 -4.06 -7.62
CA HIS A 37 -3.01 -4.95 -7.77
C HIS A 37 -3.33 -6.19 -8.60
N GLN A 38 -4.49 -6.82 -8.40
CA GLN A 38 -4.94 -7.94 -9.20
C GLN A 38 -5.13 -7.56 -10.68
N THR A 39 -5.81 -6.44 -10.97
CA THR A 39 -5.97 -5.93 -12.33
C THR A 39 -4.63 -5.64 -12.99
N LEU A 40 -3.69 -5.02 -12.26
CA LEU A 40 -2.35 -4.78 -12.76
C LEU A 40 -1.63 -6.11 -13.03
N MET A 41 -1.67 -7.08 -12.12
CA MET A 41 -0.99 -8.37 -12.30
C MET A 41 -1.53 -9.16 -13.51
N GLN A 42 -2.85 -9.13 -13.74
CA GLN A 42 -3.47 -9.78 -14.91
C GLN A 42 -3.06 -9.12 -16.22
N THR A 43 -2.86 -7.80 -16.21
CA THR A 43 -2.63 -7.02 -17.44
C THR A 43 -1.14 -6.85 -17.75
N LEU A 44 -0.31 -6.73 -16.70
CA LEU A 44 1.14 -6.67 -16.79
C LEU A 44 1.65 -8.07 -17.13
N GLY A 45 1.81 -8.32 -18.44
CA GLY A 45 2.42 -9.56 -18.92
C GLY A 45 3.90 -9.70 -18.52
N ASN A 46 4.56 -10.70 -19.09
CA ASN A 46 5.96 -10.96 -18.84
C ASN A 46 6.85 -9.96 -19.61
N GLY A 47 7.83 -9.38 -18.92
CA GLY A 47 8.90 -8.59 -19.54
C GLY A 47 10.16 -9.44 -19.78
N PRO A 48 11.22 -8.84 -20.36
CA PRO A 48 12.50 -9.52 -20.61
C PRO A 48 13.13 -10.12 -19.35
N ASN A 49 12.88 -9.49 -18.20
CA ASN A 49 13.43 -9.87 -16.89
C ASN A 49 12.39 -10.60 -16.01
N GLY A 50 11.32 -11.13 -16.61
CA GLY A 50 10.22 -11.79 -15.90
C GLY A 50 9.16 -10.82 -15.36
N GLN A 51 8.06 -11.40 -14.84
CA GLN A 51 6.90 -10.65 -14.38
C GLN A 51 7.18 -9.83 -13.12
N ASP A 52 7.96 -10.37 -12.18
CA ASP A 52 8.26 -9.70 -10.91
C ASP A 52 9.04 -8.39 -11.13
N ALA A 53 9.95 -8.37 -12.10
CA ALA A 53 10.67 -7.15 -12.49
C ALA A 53 9.75 -6.12 -13.17
N VAL A 54 8.73 -6.55 -13.92
CA VAL A 54 7.70 -5.65 -14.46
C VAL A 54 6.84 -5.10 -13.33
N TRP A 55 6.42 -5.96 -12.40
CA TRP A 55 5.65 -5.60 -11.23
C TRP A 55 6.35 -4.53 -10.38
N HIS A 56 7.61 -4.76 -10.02
CA HIS A 56 8.39 -3.81 -9.21
C HIS A 56 8.54 -2.46 -9.91
N ARG A 57 8.85 -2.45 -11.21
CA ARG A 57 8.92 -1.20 -11.99
C ARG A 57 7.59 -0.44 -12.01
N ALA A 58 6.47 -1.15 -12.13
CA ALA A 58 5.15 -0.54 -12.09
C ALA A 58 4.86 0.07 -10.71
N MET A 59 5.15 -0.66 -9.62
CA MET A 59 4.95 -0.15 -8.26
C MET A 59 5.84 1.06 -7.96
N ASP A 60 7.10 1.03 -8.41
CA ASP A 60 8.03 2.15 -8.23
C ASP A 60 7.57 3.39 -9.01
N ALA A 61 7.08 3.21 -10.25
CA ALA A 61 6.54 4.31 -11.05
C ALA A 61 5.28 4.95 -10.43
N ILE A 62 4.43 4.14 -9.80
CA ILE A 62 3.26 4.64 -9.06
C ILE A 62 3.71 5.46 -7.84
N ALA A 63 4.68 4.94 -7.08
CA ALA A 63 5.17 5.58 -5.87
C ALA A 63 5.92 6.90 -6.15
N SER A 64 6.71 6.94 -7.23
CA SER A 64 7.44 8.14 -7.66
C SER A 64 6.56 9.17 -8.37
N GLY A 65 5.34 8.80 -8.75
CA GLY A 65 4.49 9.62 -9.61
C GLY A 65 5.02 9.75 -11.04
N SER A 66 5.95 8.87 -11.46
CA SER A 66 6.49 8.85 -12.82
C SER A 66 5.42 8.53 -13.85
N ASP A 67 5.69 8.93 -15.10
CA ASP A 67 4.76 8.69 -16.20
C ASP A 67 4.54 7.18 -16.42
N THR A 68 3.27 6.81 -16.53
CA THR A 68 2.82 5.44 -16.82
C THR A 68 2.07 5.39 -18.15
N ALA A 69 2.27 6.36 -19.04
CA ALA A 69 1.59 6.46 -20.33
C ALA A 69 1.80 5.22 -21.21
N MET A 70 2.90 4.49 -21.02
CA MET A 70 3.18 3.23 -21.73
C MET A 70 2.45 2.01 -21.14
N MET A 71 1.69 2.17 -20.05
CA MET A 71 0.89 1.08 -19.50
C MET A 71 -0.34 0.80 -20.36
N PRO A 72 -0.77 -0.48 -20.47
CA PRO A 72 -1.96 -0.85 -21.22
C PRO A 72 -3.20 -0.06 -20.76
N ALA A 73 -4.13 0.21 -21.68
CA ALA A 73 -5.33 0.99 -21.39
C ALA A 73 -6.19 0.35 -20.28
N GLN A 74 -6.17 -0.98 -20.17
CA GLN A 74 -6.87 -1.76 -19.16
C GLN A 74 -6.34 -1.46 -17.73
N CYS A 75 -5.11 -0.97 -17.59
CA CYS A 75 -4.53 -0.59 -16.29
C CYS A 75 -4.99 0.80 -15.80
N LYS A 76 -5.61 1.64 -16.65
CA LYS A 76 -5.83 3.06 -16.34
C LYS A 76 -6.61 3.29 -15.04
N SER A 77 -7.68 2.54 -14.81
CA SER A 77 -8.50 2.67 -13.59
C SER A 77 -7.72 2.23 -12.34
N ALA A 78 -7.05 1.09 -12.40
CA ALA A 78 -6.21 0.58 -11.31
C ALA A 78 -5.08 1.57 -10.96
N LEU A 79 -4.39 2.11 -11.97
CA LEU A 79 -3.35 3.13 -11.80
C LEU A 79 -3.92 4.41 -11.18
N ALA A 80 -5.08 4.88 -11.64
CA ALA A 80 -5.71 6.07 -11.09
C ALA A 80 -6.08 5.88 -9.61
N VAL A 81 -6.60 4.72 -9.23
CA VAL A 81 -6.90 4.39 -7.83
C VAL A 81 -5.63 4.39 -6.98
N LEU A 82 -4.58 3.68 -7.40
CA LEU A 82 -3.34 3.59 -6.63
C LEU A 82 -2.65 4.94 -6.50
N ARG A 83 -2.61 5.74 -7.57
CA ARG A 83 -2.07 7.11 -7.51
C ARG A 83 -2.89 8.03 -6.61
N ALA A 84 -4.22 7.95 -6.68
CA ALA A 84 -5.09 8.76 -5.82
C ALA A 84 -4.92 8.40 -4.33
N LEU A 85 -4.74 7.11 -4.02
CA LEU A 85 -4.40 6.67 -2.67
C LEU A 85 -3.00 7.14 -2.27
N HIS A 86 -2.00 6.97 -3.15
CA HIS A 86 -0.61 7.37 -2.87
C HIS A 86 -0.46 8.88 -2.68
N ALA A 87 -1.23 9.71 -3.40
CA ALA A 87 -1.24 11.16 -3.22
C ALA A 87 -1.65 11.60 -1.81
N ARG A 88 -2.34 10.74 -1.04
CA ARG A 88 -2.69 11.01 0.37
C ARG A 88 -1.51 10.86 1.33
N THR A 89 -0.35 10.40 0.88
CA THR A 89 0.90 10.42 1.65
C THR A 89 1.36 11.85 1.95
N ALA A 90 1.10 12.81 1.05
CA ALA A 90 1.48 14.20 1.25
C ALA A 90 0.82 14.82 2.49
N GLU A 91 -0.47 14.53 2.69
CA GLU A 91 -1.22 15.00 3.85
C GLU A 91 -0.77 14.30 5.14
N ALA A 92 -0.43 13.01 5.09
CA ALA A 92 0.17 12.31 6.22
C ALA A 92 1.51 12.95 6.61
N ARG A 93 2.39 13.20 5.63
CA ARG A 93 3.68 13.87 5.85
C ARG A 93 3.49 15.27 6.44
N ARG A 94 2.53 16.05 5.96
CA ARG A 94 2.25 17.40 6.49
C ARG A 94 1.87 17.38 7.97
N ARG A 95 1.19 16.33 8.43
CA ARG A 95 0.70 16.19 9.82
C ARG A 95 1.70 15.54 10.76
N LEU A 96 2.47 14.58 10.25
CA LEU A 96 3.31 13.68 11.05
C LEU A 96 4.80 13.91 10.84
N GLU A 97 5.17 14.74 9.85
CA GLU A 97 6.53 14.91 9.34
C GLU A 97 7.16 13.62 8.77
N THR A 98 6.40 12.52 8.76
CA THR A 98 6.82 11.21 8.30
C THR A 98 5.70 10.49 7.56
N THR A 99 6.08 9.57 6.68
CA THR A 99 5.18 8.57 6.09
C THR A 99 5.56 7.15 6.50
N SER A 100 6.55 6.98 7.39
CA SER A 100 7.02 5.68 7.87
C SER A 100 6.07 5.12 8.94
N PRO A 101 5.48 3.93 8.72
CA PRO A 101 4.71 3.23 9.73
C PRO A 101 5.50 2.96 11.01
N ARG A 102 6.78 2.60 10.86
CA ARG A 102 7.69 2.29 11.96
C ARG A 102 7.96 3.51 12.82
N LEU A 103 8.29 4.65 12.21
CA LEU A 103 8.55 5.88 12.96
C LEU A 103 7.33 6.32 13.76
N LEU A 104 6.14 6.23 13.18
CA LEU A 104 4.90 6.51 13.89
C LEU A 104 4.67 5.52 15.05
N ALA A 105 4.81 4.22 14.81
CA ALA A 105 4.63 3.20 15.84
C ALA A 105 5.59 3.42 17.02
N THR A 106 6.86 3.69 16.74
CA THR A 106 7.86 4.02 17.77
C THR A 106 7.49 5.29 18.53
N ALA A 107 7.08 6.36 17.83
CA ALA A 107 6.67 7.60 18.48
C ALA A 107 5.46 7.41 19.39
N LEU A 108 4.47 6.62 18.97
CA LEU A 108 3.29 6.29 19.78
C LEU A 108 3.64 5.45 21.01
N LEU A 109 4.60 4.53 20.90
CA LEU A 109 5.09 3.74 22.03
C LEU A 109 5.86 4.59 23.06
N MET A 110 6.57 5.62 22.59
CA MET A 110 7.32 6.55 23.43
C MET A 110 6.46 7.67 24.02
N ALA A 111 5.27 7.90 23.48
CA ALA A 111 4.37 8.95 23.93
C ALA A 111 3.89 8.69 25.37
N ASN A 112 3.95 9.71 26.23
CA ASN A 112 3.38 9.62 27.57
C ASN A 112 1.84 9.69 27.50
N ARG A 113 1.20 8.55 27.23
CA ARG A 113 -0.26 8.42 27.10
C ARG A 113 -1.03 8.65 28.42
N ALA A 114 -0.33 8.80 29.55
CA ALA A 114 -0.94 9.19 30.82
C ALA A 114 -1.29 10.69 30.87
N ASP A 115 -0.66 11.52 30.03
CA ASP A 115 -1.05 12.91 29.84
C ASP A 115 -2.34 12.97 28.98
N PRO A 116 -3.44 13.57 29.48
CA PRO A 116 -4.71 13.64 28.75
C PRO A 116 -4.61 14.34 27.39
N GLN A 117 -3.81 15.40 27.28
CA GLN A 117 -3.65 16.17 26.05
C GLN A 117 -2.89 15.36 24.99
N ILE A 118 -1.85 14.63 25.41
CA ILE A 118 -1.11 13.71 24.53
C ILE A 118 -2.02 12.56 24.09
N ASN A 119 -2.81 12.01 25.01
CA ASN A 119 -3.72 10.91 24.71
C ASN A 119 -4.80 11.32 23.70
N GLU A 120 -5.43 12.48 23.89
CA GLU A 120 -6.42 13.04 22.96
C GLU A 120 -5.81 13.29 21.58
N SER A 121 -4.64 13.96 21.54
CA SER A 121 -3.93 14.26 20.28
C SER A 121 -3.61 13.00 19.49
N ALA A 122 -3.04 11.98 20.13
CA ALA A 122 -2.71 10.74 19.43
C ALA A 122 -3.96 9.89 19.10
N THR A 123 -5.08 10.06 19.81
CA THR A 123 -6.36 9.43 19.43
C THR A 123 -6.92 10.07 18.16
N ALA A 124 -6.99 11.40 18.12
CA ALA A 124 -7.42 12.15 16.93
C ALA A 124 -6.54 11.88 15.70
N LEU A 125 -5.25 11.64 15.92
CA LEU A 125 -4.29 11.27 14.90
C LEU A 125 -4.57 9.86 14.33
N MET A 126 -4.85 8.88 15.20
CA MET A 126 -5.20 7.52 14.81
C MET A 126 -6.53 7.43 14.04
N ASP A 127 -7.47 8.34 14.29
CA ASP A 127 -8.73 8.40 13.53
C ASP A 127 -8.51 8.70 12.05
N GLY A 128 -7.46 9.45 11.70
CA GLY A 128 -7.17 9.84 10.32
C GLY A 128 -6.16 8.96 9.57
N ILE A 129 -5.26 8.31 10.29
CA ILE A 129 -4.13 7.57 9.70
C ILE A 129 -4.56 6.22 9.16
N ARG A 130 -4.05 5.87 7.98
CA ARG A 130 -4.24 4.57 7.36
C ARG A 130 -2.93 4.06 6.79
N LEU A 131 -2.82 2.74 6.66
CA LEU A 131 -1.72 2.08 5.97
C LEU A 131 -2.10 1.84 4.50
N LEU A 132 -1.27 2.28 3.57
CA LEU A 132 -1.37 2.00 2.15
C LEU A 132 -0.31 0.95 1.76
N PRO A 133 -0.69 -0.26 1.33
CA PRO A 133 0.24 -1.26 0.83
C PRO A 133 0.86 -0.81 -0.49
N LEU A 134 2.16 -1.06 -0.65
CA LEU A 134 2.95 -0.69 -1.83
C LEU A 134 3.11 -1.81 -2.85
N GLY A 135 2.34 -2.90 -2.69
CA GLY A 135 2.46 -4.07 -3.56
C GLY A 135 3.73 -4.88 -3.33
N ARG A 136 4.23 -4.88 -2.08
CA ARG A 136 5.44 -5.60 -1.65
C ARG A 136 5.18 -6.28 -0.31
N LEU A 137 5.81 -7.43 -0.10
CA LEU A 137 5.76 -8.22 1.13
C LEU A 137 7.05 -9.04 1.20
N HIS A 138 7.97 -8.66 2.08
CA HIS A 138 9.27 -9.29 2.17
C HIS A 138 9.28 -10.43 3.19
N ASN A 139 9.84 -11.55 2.77
CA ASN A 139 10.30 -12.62 3.64
C ASN A 139 11.83 -12.70 3.51
N GLY A 140 12.55 -12.11 4.48
CA GLY A 140 13.99 -11.89 4.38
C GLY A 140 14.33 -10.96 3.20
N PRO A 141 15.23 -11.37 2.27
CA PRO A 141 15.59 -10.57 1.11
C PRO A 141 14.54 -10.62 -0.02
N THR A 142 13.60 -11.56 0.04
CA THR A 142 12.72 -11.90 -1.08
C THR A 142 11.37 -11.20 -0.94
N ASP A 143 10.94 -10.48 -1.97
CA ASP A 143 9.57 -9.98 -2.08
C ASP A 143 8.65 -11.09 -2.62
N ILE A 144 7.78 -11.61 -1.75
CA ILE A 144 6.84 -12.70 -2.06
C ILE A 144 5.47 -12.19 -2.52
N TYR A 145 5.22 -10.87 -2.49
CA TYR A 145 3.91 -10.32 -2.84
C TYR A 145 3.44 -10.65 -4.26
N PRO A 146 4.29 -10.54 -5.31
CA PRO A 146 3.87 -10.83 -6.68
C PRO A 146 3.36 -12.27 -6.83
N ALA A 147 4.05 -13.22 -6.20
CA ALA A 147 3.65 -14.63 -6.20
C ALA A 147 2.29 -14.84 -5.53
N LEU A 148 2.06 -14.22 -4.36
CA LEU A 148 0.77 -14.30 -3.67
C LEU A 148 -0.38 -13.71 -4.50
N VAL A 149 -0.15 -12.60 -5.21
CA VAL A 149 -1.20 -12.02 -6.07
C VAL A 149 -1.55 -12.97 -7.21
N ARG A 150 -0.56 -13.64 -7.82
CA ARG A 150 -0.82 -14.67 -8.85
C ARG A 150 -1.63 -15.84 -8.28
N GLU A 151 -1.22 -16.38 -7.13
CA GLU A 151 -1.96 -17.47 -6.47
C GLU A 151 -3.41 -17.08 -6.17
N TRP A 152 -3.66 -15.83 -5.76
CA TRP A 152 -5.02 -15.34 -5.55
C TRP A 152 -5.83 -15.22 -6.84
N LEU A 153 -5.19 -14.90 -7.96
CA LEU A 153 -5.85 -14.84 -9.26
C LEU A 153 -6.20 -16.23 -9.77
N ASP A 154 -5.33 -17.22 -9.52
CA ASP A 154 -5.57 -18.61 -9.91
C ASP A 154 -6.64 -19.27 -9.04
N ALA A 155 -6.77 -18.85 -7.78
CA ALA A 155 -7.77 -19.36 -6.83
C ALA A 155 -9.17 -18.73 -6.99
N ASP A 156 -9.30 -17.59 -7.67
CA ASP A 156 -10.58 -16.94 -7.95
C ASP A 156 -11.08 -17.40 -9.34
N PRO A 157 -12.03 -18.35 -9.45
CA PRO A 157 -12.55 -18.76 -10.75
C PRO A 157 -13.18 -17.56 -11.44
N GLN A 158 -12.68 -17.22 -12.64
CA GLN A 158 -13.27 -16.18 -13.47
C GLN A 158 -14.73 -16.56 -13.77
N PRO A 159 -15.71 -15.65 -13.61
CA PRO A 159 -17.05 -15.91 -14.11
C PRO A 159 -16.95 -16.10 -15.63
N VAL A 160 -17.30 -17.30 -16.10
CA VAL A 160 -17.44 -17.59 -17.52
C VAL A 160 -18.56 -16.70 -18.05
N MET A 161 -18.21 -15.67 -18.82
CA MET A 161 -19.19 -14.91 -19.58
C MET A 161 -19.55 -15.73 -20.82
N THR A 162 -20.56 -16.60 -20.69
CA THR A 162 -21.35 -17.15 -21.81
C THR A 162 -22.35 -16.13 -22.29
#